data_AF-S7WZC7-F1
#
_entry.id   AF-S7WZC7-F1
#
_cell.length_a   1.000
_cell.length_b   1.000
_cell.length_c   1.000
_cell.angle_alpha   90.00
_cell.angle_beta   90.00
_cell.angle_gamma   90.00
#
_symmetry.space_group_name_H-M   'P 1'
#
loop_
_entity.id
_entity.type
_entity.pdbx_description
1 polymer ?
#
loop_
_entity_poly.entity_id
_entity_poly.type
_entity_poly.pdbx_seq_one_letter_code
_entity_poly.pdbx_strand_id
1 'polypeptide(L)'
;MEQLLDKKSSLFCLIAVLFFTASTISYSQTIKGTWEGKLDLGLQQLPLVFNFEPASEGWKGSLDSPQQNAFGIPLTSVLFDGTLLSIQIAPLGADFEGTLINNSIVGQFKQSGLSLSLTLTPSKKKEVNLEKRPQTPIGPFPYEIINTSFVQRKEDLLFKGTVTKPMGEGPFPSVVLISGSGPQDRNSEIFGHFPFWVIADYLTRQGIVVLRYDDRGVGESEGTMEGATTIDFTRDAWAALEKLQSFSFVDKAKVGVIGHSEGGLIAWMMGAENRGNLSFISALAPPVISIDSLMGEQTYDIIKASGAEEELAREQQAYNFKLYQLIKTSQNAEEAHKKLKQFIESDTTLIKLDSLQKATQVDQLLEQYASLTAPWFYQFIKIEPKEFISRVTVPSWAAFGGKDKQVNALSNKKSLGQMGMENMEMKVYEKLNHLFQTAVTGAISEYSTISETFNPNVLEDIANWINSQ
;
A
#
# COMPACT_ATOMS: atom_id res chain seq x y z
N MET A 1 76.82 15.12 62.71
CA MET A 1 77.44 15.86 61.59
C MET A 1 76.43 15.82 60.46
N GLU A 2 75.45 16.70 60.49
CA GLU A 2 75.31 17.97 59.71
C GLU A 2 74.11 17.75 58.77
N GLN A 3 72.93 18.30 59.06
CA GLN A 3 72.40 19.56 58.48
C GLN A 3 72.40 19.50 56.94
N LEU A 4 71.33 19.74 56.17
CA LEU A 4 70.15 20.60 56.28
C LEU A 4 69.13 20.19 55.19
N LEU A 5 67.87 20.59 55.39
CA LEU A 5 66.78 20.61 54.41
C LEU A 5 67.15 21.42 53.16
N ASP A 6 66.62 21.12 51.96
CA ASP A 6 65.47 21.86 51.38
C ASP A 6 65.07 21.38 49.97
N LYS A 7 63.86 21.78 49.63
CA LYS A 7 62.92 21.60 48.51
C LYS A 7 63.40 21.77 47.04
N LYS A 8 62.58 21.09 46.21
CA LYS A 8 61.91 21.54 44.96
C LYS A 8 62.65 21.48 43.61
N SER A 9 61.82 21.05 42.64
CA SER A 9 61.80 21.35 41.21
C SER A 9 62.57 20.42 40.27
N SER A 10 61.78 19.53 39.67
CA SER A 10 61.58 19.37 38.23
C SER A 10 62.81 19.21 37.33
N LEU A 11 62.94 18.07 36.63
CA LEU A 11 62.66 17.99 35.19
C LEU A 11 62.78 16.53 34.66
N PHE A 12 61.71 16.11 33.97
CA PHE A 12 61.68 15.16 32.85
C PHE A 12 62.22 13.72 33.02
N CYS A 13 61.28 12.77 33.16
CA CYS A 13 61.29 11.57 32.32
C CYS A 13 59.86 11.00 32.19
N LEU A 14 59.30 11.23 31.00
CA LEU A 14 58.28 10.48 30.27
C LEU A 14 57.55 9.32 31.00
N ILE A 15 56.33 9.57 31.48
CA ILE A 15 55.32 8.54 31.71
C ILE A 15 54.00 9.05 31.10
N ALA A 16 53.73 8.64 29.87
CA ALA A 16 52.39 8.71 29.28
C ALA A 16 51.79 7.32 29.39
N VAL A 17 51.01 7.09 30.45
CA VAL A 17 50.17 5.90 30.59
C VAL A 17 49.06 6.01 29.53
N LEU A 18 49.04 5.05 28.62
CA LEU A 18 47.98 4.80 27.65
C LEU A 18 46.65 4.58 28.39
N PHE A 19 45.84 5.62 28.50
CA PHE A 19 44.39 5.51 28.58
C PHE A 19 43.88 5.11 27.19
N PHE A 20 43.85 3.82 26.88
CA PHE A 20 42.99 3.35 25.81
C PHE A 20 41.57 3.29 26.36
N THR A 21 40.79 4.27 25.93
CA THR A 21 39.34 4.35 26.02
C THR A 21 38.72 3.00 25.69
N ALA A 22 38.12 2.36 26.69
CA ALA A 22 37.01 1.46 26.43
C ALA A 22 35.90 2.33 25.84
N SER A 23 35.89 2.44 24.52
CA SER A 23 34.71 2.89 23.78
C SER A 23 33.65 1.86 24.09
N THR A 24 32.83 2.10 25.11
CA THR A 24 31.53 1.47 25.20
C THR A 24 30.84 1.83 23.90
N ILE A 25 30.75 0.86 22.99
CA ILE A 25 29.82 0.92 21.89
C ILE A 25 28.46 0.99 22.58
N SER A 26 27.96 2.22 22.78
CA SER A 26 26.54 2.41 23.01
C SER A 26 25.87 1.86 21.77
N TYR A 27 25.36 0.64 21.86
CA TYR A 27 24.32 0.20 20.95
C TYR A 27 23.22 1.23 21.10
N SER A 28 23.13 2.16 20.15
CA SER A 28 21.94 2.98 20.03
C SER A 28 20.80 2.00 19.85
N GLN A 29 19.98 1.84 20.89
CA GLN A 29 18.78 1.03 20.79
C GLN A 29 17.96 1.65 19.66
N THR A 30 17.39 0.81 18.82
CA THR A 30 16.69 1.25 17.61
C THR A 30 15.26 0.79 17.67
N ILE A 31 14.36 1.63 17.18
CA ILE A 31 12.95 1.28 16.99
C ILE A 31 12.63 0.98 15.53
N LYS A 32 13.63 1.01 14.63
CA LYS A 32 13.41 0.77 13.19
C LYS A 32 12.67 -0.56 12.96
N GLY A 33 11.63 -0.51 12.12
CA GLY A 33 10.85 -1.65 11.70
C GLY A 33 9.41 -1.61 12.22
N THR A 34 8.73 -2.74 12.09
CA THR A 34 7.33 -2.90 12.47
C THR A 34 7.22 -3.38 13.92
N TRP A 35 6.27 -2.79 14.66
CA TRP A 35 5.96 -3.11 16.05
C TRP A 35 4.47 -3.36 16.19
N GLU A 36 4.11 -4.44 16.86
CA GLU A 36 2.71 -4.84 17.07
C GLU A 36 2.36 -4.70 18.55
N GLY A 37 1.17 -4.19 18.82
CA GLY A 37 0.57 -4.16 20.14
C GLY A 37 -0.93 -4.36 20.08
N LYS A 38 -1.55 -4.63 21.22
CA LYS A 38 -3.00 -4.72 21.34
C LYS A 38 -3.48 -3.76 22.41
N LEU A 39 -4.37 -2.85 22.01
CA LEU A 39 -5.11 -2.00 22.93
C LEU A 39 -6.18 -2.83 23.62
N ASP A 40 -6.15 -2.86 24.95
CA ASP A 40 -7.17 -3.52 25.74
C ASP A 40 -8.36 -2.57 25.98
N LEU A 41 -9.50 -2.89 25.37
CA LEU A 41 -10.77 -2.16 25.54
C LEU A 41 -11.73 -2.91 26.49
N GLY A 42 -11.19 -3.84 27.28
CA GLY A 42 -11.94 -4.69 28.20
C GLY A 42 -12.51 -5.93 27.49
N LEU A 43 -13.68 -5.81 26.85
CA LEU A 43 -14.35 -6.93 26.19
C LEU A 43 -13.73 -7.30 24.83
N GLN A 44 -12.89 -6.42 24.28
CA GLN A 44 -12.24 -6.60 22.99
C GLN A 44 -10.80 -6.10 23.06
N GLN A 45 -9.95 -6.69 22.22
CA GLN A 45 -8.59 -6.23 22.01
C GLN A 45 -8.47 -5.69 20.59
N LEU A 46 -8.01 -4.46 20.46
CA LEU A 46 -7.81 -3.80 19.17
C LEU A 46 -6.32 -3.91 18.78
N PRO A 47 -5.96 -4.67 17.73
CA PRO A 47 -4.57 -4.76 17.27
C PRO A 47 -4.15 -3.47 16.56
N LEU A 48 -2.99 -2.96 16.95
CA LEU A 48 -2.32 -1.82 16.33
C LEU A 48 -0.95 -2.23 15.82
N VAL A 49 -0.55 -1.68 14.67
CA VAL A 49 0.74 -1.92 14.03
C VAL A 49 1.43 -0.58 13.80
N PHE A 50 2.60 -0.38 14.39
CA PHE A 50 3.41 0.82 14.20
C PHE A 50 4.60 0.50 13.30
N ASN A 51 4.84 1.31 12.28
CA ASN A 51 5.98 1.16 11.39
C ASN A 51 6.90 2.36 11.59
N PHE A 52 8.17 2.13 11.93
CA PHE A 52 9.16 3.20 12.15
C PHE A 52 10.31 3.12 11.17
N GLU A 53 10.67 4.28 10.62
CA GLU A 53 11.80 4.44 9.72
C GLU A 53 12.67 5.64 10.14
N PRO A 54 14.00 5.57 9.93
CA PRO A 54 14.86 6.74 10.09
C PRO A 54 14.46 7.86 9.11
N ALA A 55 14.52 9.11 9.55
CA ALA A 55 14.37 10.29 8.71
C ALA A 55 15.68 11.12 8.69
N SER A 56 15.74 12.17 7.86
CA SER A 56 16.90 13.08 7.82
C SER A 56 17.18 13.74 9.18
N GLU A 57 16.12 13.97 9.96
CA GLU A 57 16.17 14.33 11.37
C GLU A 57 15.16 13.48 12.15
N GLY A 58 15.63 12.68 13.11
CA GLY A 58 14.77 11.86 13.96
C GLY A 58 14.15 10.65 13.27
N TRP A 59 12.85 10.45 13.48
CA TRP A 59 12.09 9.28 13.07
C TRP A 59 10.81 9.69 12.36
N LYS A 60 10.40 8.90 11.36
CA LYS A 60 9.06 8.95 10.78
C LYS A 60 8.37 7.61 11.01
N GLY A 61 7.04 7.59 10.89
CA GLY A 61 6.33 6.32 10.94
C GLY A 61 4.87 6.41 10.56
N SER A 62 4.23 5.24 10.57
CA SER A 62 2.80 5.09 10.38
C SER A 62 2.18 4.17 11.44
N LEU A 63 0.87 4.27 11.57
CA LEU A 63 0.02 3.39 12.35
C LEU A 63 -0.99 2.71 11.42
N ASP A 64 -1.15 1.41 11.59
CA ASP A 64 -2.25 0.64 11.06
C ASP A 64 -3.12 0.12 12.21
N SER A 65 -4.44 0.16 12.01
CA SER A 65 -5.45 -0.53 12.80
C SER A 65 -6.18 -1.51 11.89
N PRO A 66 -5.62 -2.72 11.67
CA PRO A 66 -6.15 -3.66 10.68
C PRO A 66 -7.61 -4.07 10.94
N GLN A 67 -8.01 -4.17 12.21
CA GLN A 67 -9.38 -4.52 12.57
C GLN A 67 -10.37 -3.38 12.28
N GLN A 68 -9.90 -2.14 12.19
CA GLN A 68 -10.70 -0.96 11.86
C GLN A 68 -10.53 -0.52 10.40
N ASN A 69 -9.78 -1.28 9.58
CA ASN A 69 -9.46 -0.96 8.18
C ASN A 69 -8.83 0.42 7.97
N ALA A 70 -8.05 0.89 8.95
CA ALA A 70 -7.30 2.14 8.82
C ALA A 70 -5.82 1.81 8.69
N PHE A 71 -5.20 2.19 7.58
CA PHE A 71 -3.82 1.84 7.25
C PHE A 71 -3.04 3.10 6.86
N GLY A 72 -1.74 3.10 7.14
CA GLY A 72 -0.84 4.19 6.77
C GLY A 72 -1.13 5.50 7.48
N ILE A 73 -1.77 5.48 8.65
CA ILE A 73 -2.07 6.70 9.42
C ILE A 73 -0.73 7.34 9.83
N PRO A 74 -0.42 8.56 9.41
CA PRO A 74 0.90 9.14 9.68
C PRO A 74 1.08 9.44 11.17
N LEU A 75 2.27 9.12 11.68
CA LEU A 75 2.72 9.60 12.99
C LEU A 75 3.28 11.01 12.80
N THR A 76 2.58 12.02 13.32
CA THR A 76 2.91 13.44 13.10
C THR A 76 4.13 13.90 13.90
N SER A 77 4.50 13.17 14.95
CA SER A 77 5.76 13.34 15.66
C SER A 77 6.20 11.99 16.23
N VAL A 78 7.49 11.67 16.08
CA VAL A 78 8.12 10.48 16.66
C VAL A 78 9.44 10.90 17.30
N LEU A 79 9.44 11.02 18.62
CA LEU A 79 10.61 11.38 19.42
C LEU A 79 11.11 10.15 20.15
N PHE A 80 12.36 9.78 19.91
CA PHE A 80 12.99 8.65 20.56
C PHE A 80 14.43 8.99 20.97
N ASP A 81 14.71 8.94 22.27
CA ASP A 81 16.01 9.29 22.84
C ASP A 81 16.93 8.07 23.10
N GLY A 82 16.49 6.89 22.67
CA GLY A 82 17.14 5.60 22.94
C GLY A 82 16.50 4.82 24.08
N THR A 83 15.60 5.41 24.86
CA THR A 83 14.87 4.74 25.94
C THR A 83 13.39 5.13 25.96
N LEU A 84 13.07 6.42 25.91
CA LEU A 84 11.71 6.94 25.89
C LEU A 84 11.25 7.15 24.44
N LEU A 85 10.07 6.62 24.12
CA LEU A 85 9.37 6.86 22.86
C LEU A 85 8.13 7.71 23.12
N SER A 86 8.03 8.85 22.43
CA SER A 86 6.83 9.68 22.40
C SER A 86 6.35 9.80 20.95
N ILE A 87 5.07 9.49 20.73
CA ILE A 87 4.43 9.50 19.43
C ILE A 87 3.20 10.40 19.50
N GLN A 88 3.04 11.27 18.50
CA GLN A 88 1.77 11.95 18.24
C GLN A 88 1.13 11.39 16.98
N ILE A 89 -0.18 11.14 17.07
CA ILE A 89 -1.02 10.63 16.00
C ILE A 89 -2.16 11.65 15.82
N ALA A 90 -1.83 12.84 15.32
CA ALA A 90 -2.79 13.93 15.22
C ALA A 90 -4.10 13.56 14.48
N PRO A 91 -4.08 12.77 13.38
CA PRO A 91 -5.31 12.36 12.70
C PRO A 91 -6.31 11.58 13.58
N LEU A 92 -5.83 10.97 14.67
CA LEU A 92 -6.67 10.23 15.63
C LEU A 92 -6.93 11.02 16.91
N GLY A 93 -6.33 12.21 17.08
CA GLY A 93 -6.31 12.91 18.36
C GLY A 93 -5.71 12.04 19.47
N ALA A 94 -4.68 11.26 19.14
CA ALA A 94 -4.07 10.28 20.03
C ALA A 94 -2.57 10.53 20.25
N ASP A 95 -2.08 10.12 21.42
CA ASP A 95 -0.66 10.08 21.76
C ASP A 95 -0.27 8.70 22.32
N PHE A 96 0.99 8.33 22.15
CA PHE A 96 1.57 7.18 22.83
C PHE A 96 2.89 7.59 23.48
N GLU A 97 3.02 7.29 24.76
CA GLU A 97 4.26 7.46 25.52
C GLU A 97 4.65 6.11 26.12
N GLY A 98 5.87 5.66 25.82
CA GLY A 98 6.35 4.36 26.28
C GLY A 98 7.85 4.33 26.54
N THR A 99 8.27 3.36 27.34
CA THR A 99 9.68 3.11 27.65
C THR A 99 10.11 1.79 27.05
N LEU A 100 11.22 1.79 26.32
CA LEU A 100 11.84 0.59 25.79
C LEU A 100 12.50 -0.20 26.93
N ILE A 101 11.97 -1.38 27.24
CA ILE A 101 12.43 -2.29 28.28
C ILE A 101 12.51 -3.69 27.68
N ASN A 102 13.69 -4.31 27.70
CA ASN A 102 13.90 -5.70 27.23
C ASN A 102 13.26 -5.98 25.85
N ASN A 103 13.53 -5.11 24.86
CA ASN A 103 13.02 -5.26 23.48
C ASN A 103 11.48 -5.21 23.37
N SER A 104 10.81 -4.51 24.28
CA SER A 104 9.39 -4.16 24.21
C SER A 104 9.22 -2.70 24.64
N ILE A 105 8.29 -1.97 24.03
CA ILE A 105 7.99 -0.59 24.43
C ILE A 105 6.72 -0.64 25.24
N VAL A 106 6.85 -0.48 26.55
CA VAL A 106 5.72 -0.53 27.49
C VAL A 106 5.27 0.90 27.74
N GLY A 107 4.01 1.19 27.44
CA GLY A 107 3.51 2.57 27.48
C GLY A 107 2.01 2.70 27.64
N GLN A 108 1.57 3.95 27.53
CA GLN A 108 0.18 4.36 27.57
C GLN A 108 -0.18 4.99 26.24
N PHE A 109 -1.26 4.50 25.65
CA PHE A 109 -1.92 5.09 24.50
C PHE A 109 -3.08 5.93 25.01
N LYS A 110 -3.12 7.21 24.65
CA LYS A 110 -4.15 8.14 25.07
C LYS A 110 -4.93 8.62 23.86
N GLN A 111 -6.25 8.64 23.97
CA GLN A 111 -7.13 9.15 22.93
C GLN A 111 -8.44 9.64 23.56
N SER A 112 -8.87 10.85 23.21
CA SER A 112 -10.16 11.42 23.67
C SER A 112 -10.37 11.38 25.20
N GLY A 113 -9.30 11.54 25.98
CA GLY A 113 -9.33 11.51 27.46
C GLY A 113 -9.26 10.11 28.08
N LEU A 114 -9.29 9.04 27.28
CA LEU A 114 -9.00 7.68 27.74
C LEU A 114 -7.49 7.44 27.70
N SER A 115 -6.97 6.72 28.69
CA SER A 115 -5.58 6.26 28.75
C SER A 115 -5.57 4.75 28.92
N LEU A 116 -5.03 4.04 27.95
CA LEU A 116 -5.04 2.59 27.85
C LEU A 116 -3.61 2.07 27.76
N SER A 117 -3.32 1.00 28.49
CA SER A 117 -2.00 0.38 28.42
C SER A 117 -1.80 -0.30 27.08
N LEU A 118 -0.65 -0.04 26.47
CA LEU A 118 -0.25 -0.62 25.20
C LEU A 118 1.22 -1.04 25.33
N THR A 119 1.46 -2.34 25.13
CA THR A 119 2.81 -2.87 25.02
C THR A 119 3.07 -3.18 23.56
N LEU A 120 4.04 -2.49 22.98
CA LEU A 120 4.54 -2.77 21.65
C LEU A 120 5.67 -3.78 21.73
N THR A 121 5.61 -4.79 20.90
CA THR A 121 6.71 -5.74 20.69
C THR A 121 7.16 -5.62 19.25
N PRO A 122 8.46 -5.75 18.93
CA PRO A 122 8.89 -5.81 17.55
C PRO A 122 8.09 -6.91 16.89
N SER A 123 7.44 -6.58 15.78
CA SER A 123 6.95 -7.60 14.88
C SER A 123 8.22 -8.36 14.47
N LYS A 124 8.41 -9.55 15.05
CA LYS A 124 9.31 -10.50 14.42
C LYS A 124 8.78 -10.55 13.00
N LYS A 125 9.60 -10.19 11.99
CA LYS A 125 9.38 -10.59 10.59
C LYS A 125 8.78 -11.97 10.73
N LYS A 126 7.46 -12.10 10.57
CA LYS A 126 6.82 -13.38 10.84
C LYS A 126 7.56 -14.25 9.87
N GLU A 127 8.33 -15.23 10.37
CA GLU A 127 8.68 -16.35 9.52
C GLU A 127 7.37 -16.69 8.87
N VAL A 128 7.28 -16.42 7.56
CA VAL A 128 6.07 -16.67 6.81
C VAL A 128 5.80 -18.10 7.15
N ASN A 129 4.74 -18.36 7.91
CA ASN A 129 4.43 -19.72 8.24
C ASN A 129 3.96 -20.29 6.91
N LEU A 130 4.87 -20.90 6.16
CA LEU A 130 4.64 -21.44 4.83
C LEU A 130 3.52 -22.49 4.90
N GLU A 131 3.28 -23.10 6.06
CA GLU A 131 2.10 -23.96 6.29
C GLU A 131 0.79 -23.19 6.14
N LYS A 132 0.74 -21.90 6.52
CA LYS A 132 -0.43 -21.03 6.33
C LYS A 132 -0.50 -20.40 4.94
N ARG A 133 0.58 -20.41 4.17
CA ARG A 133 0.68 -19.78 2.84
C ARG A 133 1.34 -20.74 1.85
N PRO A 134 0.68 -21.88 1.54
CA PRO A 134 1.29 -22.98 0.79
C PRO A 134 1.65 -22.63 -0.66
N GLN A 135 1.08 -21.55 -1.21
CA GLN A 135 1.36 -21.09 -2.57
C GLN A 135 2.57 -20.16 -2.66
N THR A 136 3.13 -19.70 -1.54
CA THR A 136 4.35 -18.88 -1.56
C THR A 136 5.46 -19.66 -2.27
N PRO A 137 6.06 -19.11 -3.34
CA PRO A 137 7.06 -19.86 -4.10
C PRO A 137 8.30 -20.19 -3.26
N ILE A 138 8.75 -21.45 -3.33
CA ILE A 138 9.95 -21.93 -2.63
C ILE A 138 10.88 -22.57 -3.66
N GLY A 139 12.17 -22.24 -3.58
CA GLY A 139 13.19 -22.80 -4.45
C GLY A 139 13.50 -24.28 -4.16
N PRO A 140 14.26 -24.95 -5.04
CA PRO A 140 14.83 -24.42 -6.28
C PRO A 140 13.76 -24.14 -7.35
N PHE A 141 13.96 -23.05 -8.10
CA PHE A 141 13.02 -22.64 -9.16
C PHE A 141 13.44 -23.25 -10.51
N PRO A 142 12.48 -23.70 -11.35
CA PRO A 142 12.77 -24.21 -12.69
C PRO A 142 12.93 -23.07 -13.73
N TYR A 143 13.32 -21.89 -13.28
CA TYR A 143 13.42 -20.67 -14.07
C TYR A 143 14.48 -19.75 -13.46
N GLU A 144 14.92 -18.76 -14.23
CA GLU A 144 15.92 -17.79 -13.79
C GLU A 144 15.25 -16.60 -13.08
N ILE A 145 15.90 -16.11 -12.02
CA ILE A 145 15.53 -14.88 -11.32
C ILE A 145 16.60 -13.84 -11.61
N ILE A 146 16.21 -12.75 -12.26
CA ILE A 146 17.10 -11.68 -12.69
C ILE A 146 16.70 -10.40 -11.95
N ASN A 147 17.56 -9.92 -11.05
CA ASN A 147 17.38 -8.61 -10.45
C ASN A 147 17.66 -7.53 -11.49
N THR A 148 16.84 -6.48 -11.50
CA THR A 148 16.94 -5.44 -12.49
C THR A 148 16.59 -4.07 -11.93
N SER A 149 16.92 -3.04 -12.69
CA SER A 149 16.56 -1.66 -12.39
C SER A 149 16.25 -0.90 -13.67
N PHE A 150 15.44 0.14 -13.53
CA PHE A 150 15.07 1.04 -14.63
C PHE A 150 14.84 2.45 -14.10
N VAL A 151 14.94 3.42 -14.99
CA VAL A 151 14.77 4.84 -14.63
C VAL A 151 13.51 5.36 -15.29
N GLN A 152 12.63 5.98 -14.48
CA GLN A 152 11.53 6.76 -15.01
C GLN A 152 12.04 8.16 -15.34
N ARG A 153 12.20 8.45 -16.64
CA ARG A 153 13.01 9.56 -17.15
C ARG A 153 12.47 10.97 -16.87
N LYS A 154 11.18 11.13 -16.57
CA LYS A 154 10.58 12.44 -16.31
C LYS A 154 11.05 13.00 -14.97
N GLU A 155 11.22 12.14 -13.98
CA GLU A 155 11.61 12.50 -12.61
C GLU A 155 12.99 11.96 -12.22
N ASP A 156 13.65 11.23 -13.13
CA ASP A 156 14.96 10.60 -12.95
C ASP A 156 15.02 9.66 -11.73
N LEU A 157 13.89 8.97 -11.47
CA LEU A 157 13.77 8.06 -10.34
C LEU A 157 14.23 6.65 -10.72
N LEU A 158 15.13 6.07 -9.92
CA LEU A 158 15.55 4.69 -10.07
C LEU A 158 14.56 3.73 -9.39
N PHE A 159 13.99 2.83 -10.20
CA PHE A 159 13.15 1.74 -9.73
C PHE A 159 13.90 0.43 -9.69
N LYS A 160 13.52 -0.44 -8.76
CA LYS A 160 14.07 -1.78 -8.57
C LYS A 160 13.01 -2.83 -8.82
N GLY A 161 13.42 -3.90 -9.47
CA GLY A 161 12.52 -4.99 -9.78
C GLY A 161 13.23 -6.32 -10.00
N THR A 162 12.42 -7.33 -10.27
CA THR A 162 12.83 -8.70 -10.48
C THR A 162 12.09 -9.26 -11.68
N VAL A 163 12.85 -9.84 -12.61
CA VAL A 163 12.33 -10.59 -13.75
C VAL A 163 12.43 -12.09 -13.43
N THR A 164 11.33 -12.81 -13.55
CA THR A 164 11.34 -14.27 -13.62
C THR A 164 11.29 -14.69 -15.08
N LYS A 165 12.29 -15.45 -15.53
CA LYS A 165 12.50 -15.81 -16.94
C LYS A 165 12.50 -17.34 -17.11
N PRO A 166 11.67 -17.91 -18.00
CA PRO A 166 11.70 -19.35 -18.29
C PRO A 166 13.09 -19.79 -18.78
N MET A 167 13.43 -21.06 -18.54
CA MET A 167 14.68 -21.62 -19.08
C MET A 167 14.67 -21.60 -20.61
N GLY A 168 15.82 -21.29 -21.20
CA GLY A 168 16.01 -21.19 -22.66
C GLY A 168 16.30 -19.77 -23.14
N GLU A 169 16.45 -19.64 -24.45
CA GLU A 169 16.87 -18.40 -25.11
C GLU A 169 15.70 -17.44 -25.43
N GLY A 170 14.46 -17.94 -25.44
CA GLY A 170 13.29 -17.20 -25.92
C GLY A 170 13.18 -17.19 -27.46
N PRO A 171 12.47 -16.20 -28.04
CA PRO A 171 11.77 -15.12 -27.37
C PRO A 171 10.50 -15.63 -26.65
N PHE A 172 10.14 -15.00 -25.53
CA PHE A 172 8.99 -15.39 -24.69
C PHE A 172 7.91 -14.29 -24.67
N PRO A 173 6.61 -14.66 -24.60
CA PRO A 173 5.58 -13.72 -24.19
C PRO A 173 5.91 -13.18 -22.80
N SER A 174 5.61 -11.90 -22.57
CA SER A 174 6.12 -11.20 -21.40
C SER A 174 5.10 -10.23 -20.82
N VAL A 175 5.07 -10.10 -19.50
CA VAL A 175 4.17 -9.16 -18.81
C VAL A 175 4.86 -8.40 -17.68
N VAL A 176 4.38 -7.18 -17.43
CA VAL A 176 4.66 -6.42 -16.20
C VAL A 176 3.47 -6.54 -15.27
N LEU A 177 3.70 -6.82 -13.98
CA LEU A 177 2.66 -6.72 -12.95
C LEU A 177 2.61 -5.30 -12.37
N ILE A 178 1.41 -4.72 -12.30
CA ILE A 178 1.16 -3.35 -11.83
C ILE A 178 0.26 -3.43 -10.59
N SER A 179 0.78 -2.93 -9.46
CA SER A 179 0.16 -2.94 -8.14
C SER A 179 -1.10 -2.08 -8.07
N GLY A 180 -1.91 -2.33 -7.03
CA GLY A 180 -3.08 -1.52 -6.70
C GLY A 180 -2.72 -0.27 -5.90
N SER A 181 -3.72 0.32 -5.23
CA SER A 181 -3.53 1.53 -4.43
C SER A 181 -2.65 1.33 -3.20
N GLY A 182 -1.98 2.41 -2.80
CA GLY A 182 -1.08 2.42 -1.65
C GLY A 182 0.34 1.93 -1.98
N PRO A 183 1.28 2.05 -1.04
CA PRO A 183 2.66 1.60 -1.23
C PRO A 183 2.74 0.07 -1.25
N GLN A 184 3.27 -0.53 -2.32
CA GLN A 184 3.45 -1.99 -2.42
C GLN A 184 4.86 -2.36 -2.86
N ASP A 185 5.37 -3.46 -2.29
CA ASP A 185 6.61 -4.08 -2.77
C ASP A 185 6.34 -4.88 -4.07
N ARG A 186 7.40 -5.36 -4.73
CA ARG A 186 7.29 -6.18 -5.94
C ARG A 186 6.53 -7.50 -5.78
N ASN A 187 6.17 -7.88 -4.56
CA ASN A 187 5.39 -9.08 -4.28
C ASN A 187 3.91 -8.77 -3.95
N SER A 188 3.56 -7.49 -3.82
CA SER A 188 2.27 -7.02 -3.33
C SER A 188 1.94 -7.67 -1.98
N GLU A 189 2.92 -7.65 -1.06
CA GLU A 189 2.77 -8.31 0.24
C GLU A 189 1.58 -7.75 1.02
N ILE A 190 0.63 -8.63 1.36
CA ILE A 190 -0.55 -8.25 2.14
C ILE A 190 -1.02 -9.41 3.02
N PHE A 191 -1.16 -9.19 4.33
CA PHE A 191 -1.52 -10.24 5.30
C PHE A 191 -0.68 -11.54 5.19
N GLY A 192 0.61 -11.39 4.84
CA GLY A 192 1.55 -12.50 4.61
C GLY A 192 1.33 -13.28 3.31
N HIS A 193 0.46 -12.81 2.42
CA HIS A 193 0.32 -13.29 1.05
C HIS A 193 1.26 -12.51 0.12
N PHE A 194 1.80 -13.20 -0.89
CA PHE A 194 2.65 -12.63 -1.93
C PHE A 194 2.04 -12.83 -3.33
N PRO A 195 0.84 -12.26 -3.60
CA PRO A 195 0.06 -12.56 -4.80
C PRO A 195 0.85 -12.34 -6.09
N PHE A 196 1.64 -11.26 -6.19
CA PHE A 196 2.42 -11.02 -7.41
C PHE A 196 3.55 -12.03 -7.58
N TRP A 197 4.12 -12.56 -6.50
CA TRP A 197 5.10 -13.64 -6.60
C TRP A 197 4.45 -14.95 -7.03
N VAL A 198 3.27 -15.27 -6.50
CA VAL A 198 2.51 -16.47 -6.92
C VAL A 198 2.15 -16.40 -8.40
N ILE A 199 1.67 -15.24 -8.88
CA ILE A 199 1.38 -15.00 -10.29
C ILE A 199 2.65 -15.18 -11.13
N ALA A 200 3.77 -14.56 -10.73
CA ALA A 200 5.04 -14.67 -11.46
C ALA A 200 5.59 -16.10 -11.52
N ASP A 201 5.61 -16.83 -10.40
CA ASP A 201 6.07 -18.23 -10.38
C ASP A 201 5.22 -19.10 -11.31
N TYR A 202 3.89 -18.96 -11.24
CA TYR A 202 2.99 -19.74 -12.09
C TYR A 202 3.19 -19.41 -13.58
N LEU A 203 3.12 -18.13 -13.95
CA LEU A 203 3.25 -17.72 -15.35
C LEU A 203 4.62 -18.06 -15.93
N THR A 204 5.70 -17.92 -15.16
CA THR A 204 7.04 -18.28 -15.61
C THR A 204 7.21 -19.79 -15.81
N ARG A 205 6.56 -20.63 -15.01
CA ARG A 205 6.47 -22.08 -15.28
C ARG A 205 5.69 -22.40 -16.56
N GLN A 206 4.80 -21.51 -17.00
CA GLN A 206 4.06 -21.61 -18.25
C GLN A 206 4.76 -20.96 -19.46
N GLY A 207 6.04 -20.58 -19.33
CA GLY A 207 6.81 -20.01 -20.44
C GLY A 207 6.63 -18.50 -20.64
N ILE A 208 6.12 -17.78 -19.65
CA ILE A 208 5.88 -16.33 -19.70
C ILE A 208 6.89 -15.60 -18.81
N VAL A 209 7.60 -14.61 -19.36
CA VAL A 209 8.48 -13.74 -18.58
C VAL A 209 7.65 -12.75 -17.77
N VAL A 210 7.97 -12.57 -16.49
CA VAL A 210 7.24 -11.62 -15.64
C VAL A 210 8.20 -10.64 -14.98
N LEU A 211 7.97 -9.33 -15.19
CA LEU A 211 8.62 -8.27 -14.43
C LEU A 211 7.71 -7.81 -13.30
N ARG A 212 8.27 -7.73 -12.10
CA ARG A 212 7.66 -7.12 -10.91
C ARG A 212 8.61 -6.07 -10.36
N TYR A 213 8.11 -4.98 -9.82
CA TYR A 213 8.92 -3.87 -9.33
C TYR A 213 8.35 -3.31 -8.03
N ASP A 214 9.22 -2.73 -7.20
CA ASP A 214 8.76 -2.03 -6.00
C ASP A 214 8.22 -0.65 -6.41
N ASP A 215 7.08 -0.25 -5.86
CA ASP A 215 6.51 1.07 -6.12
C ASP A 215 7.46 2.19 -5.68
N ARG A 216 7.21 3.42 -6.15
CA ARG A 216 8.08 4.56 -5.82
C ARG A 216 8.20 4.71 -4.29
N GLY A 217 9.41 4.94 -3.81
CA GLY A 217 9.69 5.07 -2.38
C GLY A 217 9.41 3.82 -1.54
N VAL A 218 9.18 2.65 -2.18
CA VAL A 218 8.98 1.37 -1.51
C VAL A 218 10.15 0.44 -1.82
N GLY A 219 10.50 -0.42 -0.86
CA GLY A 219 11.54 -1.43 -1.03
C GLY A 219 12.88 -0.79 -1.35
N GLU A 220 13.40 -1.08 -2.55
CA GLU A 220 14.68 -0.53 -3.02
C GLU A 220 14.50 0.58 -4.09
N SER A 221 13.26 0.93 -4.45
CA SER A 221 12.95 2.01 -5.41
C SER A 221 13.07 3.39 -4.76
N GLU A 222 13.57 4.36 -5.53
CA GLU A 222 13.68 5.76 -5.10
C GLU A 222 12.34 6.52 -5.17
N GLY A 223 12.34 7.77 -4.70
CA GLY A 223 11.19 8.68 -4.74
C GLY A 223 10.32 8.63 -3.48
N THR A 224 9.12 9.21 -3.57
CA THR A 224 8.12 9.23 -2.51
C THR A 224 6.72 9.09 -3.07
N MET A 225 5.84 8.39 -2.37
CA MET A 225 4.39 8.32 -2.67
C MET A 225 3.68 9.64 -2.35
N GLU A 226 4.27 10.48 -1.50
CA GLU A 226 3.69 11.78 -1.16
C GLU A 226 3.65 12.68 -2.40
N GLY A 227 2.45 13.19 -2.72
CA GLY A 227 2.23 14.04 -3.90
C GLY A 227 2.14 13.29 -5.22
N ALA A 228 2.45 11.99 -5.26
CA ALA A 228 2.29 11.15 -6.43
C ALA A 228 0.82 10.90 -6.79
N THR A 229 0.54 10.62 -8.06
CA THR A 229 -0.81 10.39 -8.56
C THR A 229 -0.87 9.18 -9.49
N THR A 230 -2.07 8.70 -9.81
CA THR A 230 -2.27 7.59 -10.78
C THR A 230 -1.64 7.88 -12.15
N ILE A 231 -1.56 9.14 -12.57
CA ILE A 231 -0.84 9.52 -13.81
C ILE A 231 0.66 9.27 -13.66
N ASP A 232 1.24 9.60 -12.51
CA ASP A 232 2.66 9.38 -12.28
C ASP A 232 2.95 7.86 -12.21
N PHE A 233 2.10 7.08 -11.55
CA PHE A 233 2.21 5.61 -11.53
C PHE A 233 2.08 4.99 -12.92
N THR A 234 1.27 5.57 -13.80
CA THR A 234 1.20 5.17 -15.22
C THR A 234 2.53 5.36 -15.94
N ARG A 235 3.29 6.42 -15.62
CA ARG A 235 4.64 6.64 -16.19
C ARG A 235 5.65 5.63 -15.67
N ASP A 236 5.55 5.26 -14.39
CA ASP A 236 6.39 4.24 -13.78
C ASP A 236 6.16 2.88 -14.44
N ALA A 237 4.89 2.51 -14.67
CA ALA A 237 4.51 1.30 -15.37
C ALA A 237 5.00 1.27 -16.83
N TRP A 238 4.97 2.39 -17.54
CA TRP A 238 5.59 2.50 -18.87
C TRP A 238 7.10 2.29 -18.82
N ALA A 239 7.80 2.87 -17.84
CA ALA A 239 9.24 2.67 -17.69
C ALA A 239 9.59 1.20 -17.38
N ALA A 240 8.75 0.51 -16.59
CA ALA A 240 8.87 -0.92 -16.34
C ALA A 240 8.66 -1.74 -17.64
N LEU A 241 7.65 -1.41 -18.45
CA LEU A 241 7.39 -2.08 -19.72
C LEU A 241 8.54 -1.88 -20.73
N GLU A 242 9.04 -0.65 -20.85
CA GLU A 242 10.23 -0.35 -21.67
C GLU A 242 11.46 -1.14 -21.20
N LYS A 243 11.63 -1.28 -19.88
CA LYS A 243 12.70 -2.11 -19.33
C LYS A 243 12.53 -3.57 -19.69
N LEU A 244 11.33 -4.13 -19.55
CA LEU A 244 11.05 -5.52 -19.92
C LEU A 244 11.36 -5.76 -21.40
N GLN A 245 10.94 -4.86 -22.29
CA GLN A 245 11.19 -4.93 -23.73
C GLN A 245 12.67 -4.81 -24.13
N SER A 246 13.54 -4.36 -23.22
CA SER A 246 14.99 -4.25 -23.48
C SER A 246 15.73 -5.59 -23.45
N PHE A 247 15.15 -6.63 -22.84
CA PHE A 247 15.76 -7.95 -22.77
C PHE A 247 15.66 -8.69 -24.10
N SER A 248 16.75 -9.35 -24.53
CA SER A 248 16.82 -10.06 -25.81
C SER A 248 15.92 -11.29 -25.91
N PHE A 249 15.52 -11.85 -24.78
CA PHE A 249 14.65 -13.03 -24.67
C PHE A 249 13.15 -12.68 -24.66
N VAL A 250 12.78 -11.40 -24.81
CA VAL A 250 11.38 -10.96 -24.83
C VAL A 250 10.86 -10.88 -26.26
N ASP A 251 9.72 -11.53 -26.52
CA ASP A 251 8.98 -11.35 -27.77
C ASP A 251 8.27 -10.00 -27.76
N LYS A 252 8.83 -9.02 -28.47
CA LYS A 252 8.30 -7.65 -28.53
C LYS A 252 6.89 -7.57 -29.14
N ALA A 253 6.47 -8.57 -29.91
CA ALA A 253 5.10 -8.64 -30.42
C ALA A 253 4.10 -9.15 -29.39
N LYS A 254 4.56 -9.80 -28.31
CA LYS A 254 3.75 -10.42 -27.25
C LYS A 254 4.09 -9.89 -25.86
N VAL A 255 4.08 -8.55 -25.71
CA VAL A 255 4.34 -7.90 -24.42
C VAL A 255 3.08 -7.22 -23.91
N GLY A 256 2.65 -7.58 -22.70
CA GLY A 256 1.46 -7.02 -22.07
C GLY A 256 1.70 -6.52 -20.65
N VAL A 257 0.60 -6.16 -20.00
CA VAL A 257 0.57 -5.82 -18.59
C VAL A 257 -0.54 -6.57 -17.87
N ILE A 258 -0.31 -6.88 -16.59
CA ILE A 258 -1.33 -7.36 -15.67
C ILE A 258 -1.48 -6.34 -14.56
N GLY A 259 -2.63 -5.70 -14.47
CA GLY A 259 -2.91 -4.70 -13.44
C GLY A 259 -3.95 -5.19 -12.43
N HIS A 260 -3.69 -5.00 -11.13
CA HIS A 260 -4.66 -5.32 -10.07
C HIS A 260 -5.24 -4.06 -9.43
N SER A 261 -6.56 -3.99 -9.28
CA SER A 261 -7.26 -2.84 -8.67
C SER A 261 -6.90 -1.53 -9.39
N GLU A 262 -6.32 -0.52 -8.72
CA GLU A 262 -5.78 0.69 -9.38
C GLU A 262 -4.77 0.37 -10.49
N GLY A 263 -3.99 -0.71 -10.37
CA GLY A 263 -3.10 -1.18 -11.44
C GLY A 263 -3.88 -1.58 -12.71
N GLY A 264 -5.11 -2.07 -12.56
CA GLY A 264 -6.01 -2.33 -13.68
C GLY A 264 -6.50 -1.05 -14.35
N LEU A 265 -6.75 0.02 -13.57
CA LEU A 265 -7.02 1.35 -14.11
C LEU A 265 -5.80 1.91 -14.84
N ILE A 266 -4.60 1.76 -14.28
CA ILE A 266 -3.35 2.14 -14.93
C ILE A 266 -3.18 1.38 -16.26
N ALA A 267 -3.50 0.08 -16.30
CA ALA A 267 -3.48 -0.68 -17.54
C ALA A 267 -4.45 -0.12 -18.60
N TRP A 268 -5.65 0.32 -18.22
CA TRP A 268 -6.55 1.04 -19.13
C TRP A 268 -5.96 2.35 -19.63
N MET A 269 -5.32 3.12 -18.75
CA MET A 269 -4.66 4.37 -19.13
C MET A 269 -3.52 4.11 -20.13
N MET A 270 -2.69 3.09 -19.90
CA MET A 270 -1.65 2.68 -20.84
C MET A 270 -2.23 2.25 -22.19
N GLY A 271 -3.27 1.42 -22.20
CA GLY A 271 -3.94 1.01 -23.45
C GLY A 271 -4.53 2.19 -24.22
N ALA A 272 -5.11 3.16 -23.51
CA ALA A 272 -5.71 4.36 -24.10
C ALA A 272 -4.67 5.34 -24.68
N GLU A 273 -3.44 5.33 -24.18
CA GLU A 273 -2.34 6.13 -24.75
C GLU A 273 -1.84 5.58 -26.08
N ASN A 274 -2.07 4.28 -26.36
CA ASN A 274 -1.81 3.61 -27.63
C ASN A 274 -0.42 3.94 -28.23
N ARG A 275 0.65 3.81 -27.42
CA ARG A 275 2.04 4.09 -27.82
C ARG A 275 2.63 3.06 -28.82
N GLY A 276 1.90 1.99 -29.12
CA GLY A 276 2.29 0.94 -30.07
C GLY A 276 3.26 -0.13 -29.52
N ASN A 277 3.70 0.00 -28.27
CA ASN A 277 4.60 -0.94 -27.59
C ASN A 277 3.90 -1.76 -26.48
N LEU A 278 2.57 -1.81 -26.47
CA LEU A 278 1.76 -2.67 -25.62
C LEU A 278 0.90 -3.56 -26.51
N SER A 279 0.96 -4.88 -26.34
CA SER A 279 0.27 -5.85 -27.20
C SER A 279 -1.06 -6.31 -26.65
N PHE A 280 -1.20 -6.42 -25.33
CA PHE A 280 -2.43 -6.87 -24.68
C PHE A 280 -2.50 -6.43 -23.21
N ILE A 281 -3.70 -6.48 -22.63
CA ILE A 281 -3.96 -6.15 -21.21
C ILE A 281 -4.65 -7.32 -20.51
N SER A 282 -4.22 -7.63 -19.28
CA SER A 282 -5.01 -8.42 -18.32
C SER A 282 -5.33 -7.55 -17.10
N ALA A 283 -6.60 -7.30 -16.82
CA ALA A 283 -7.02 -6.40 -15.75
C ALA A 283 -7.76 -7.19 -14.67
N LEU A 284 -7.21 -7.22 -13.45
CA LEU A 284 -7.71 -7.98 -12.31
C LEU A 284 -8.43 -7.04 -11.34
N ALA A 285 -9.74 -7.24 -11.16
CA ALA A 285 -10.62 -6.36 -10.40
C ALA A 285 -10.43 -4.86 -10.75
N PRO A 286 -10.44 -4.46 -12.04
CA PRO A 286 -10.19 -3.08 -12.41
C PRO A 286 -11.41 -2.18 -12.17
N PRO A 287 -11.21 -0.91 -11.79
CA PRO A 287 -12.24 0.12 -11.93
C PRO A 287 -12.73 0.27 -13.39
N VAL A 288 -14.05 0.26 -13.58
CA VAL A 288 -14.72 0.48 -14.87
C VAL A 288 -15.76 1.60 -14.81
N ILE A 289 -16.43 1.77 -13.66
CA ILE A 289 -17.34 2.89 -13.40
C ILE A 289 -16.58 4.10 -12.85
N SER A 290 -17.24 5.26 -12.79
CA SER A 290 -16.66 6.47 -12.22
C SER A 290 -16.21 6.21 -10.77
N ILE A 291 -15.04 6.74 -10.39
CA ILE A 291 -14.40 6.37 -9.12
C ILE A 291 -15.24 6.77 -7.90
N ASP A 292 -15.94 7.90 -7.96
CA ASP A 292 -16.92 8.33 -6.95
C ASP A 292 -18.07 7.33 -6.75
N SER A 293 -18.61 6.76 -7.84
CA SER A 293 -19.62 5.71 -7.74
C SER A 293 -19.03 4.40 -7.21
N LEU A 294 -17.84 4.02 -7.67
CA LEU A 294 -17.13 2.83 -7.18
C LEU A 294 -16.88 2.91 -5.69
N MET A 295 -16.36 4.03 -5.20
CA MET A 295 -16.08 4.22 -3.77
C MET A 295 -17.35 4.28 -2.92
N GLY A 296 -18.45 4.78 -3.50
CA GLY A 296 -19.78 4.68 -2.88
C GLY A 296 -20.24 3.23 -2.74
N GLU A 297 -20.14 2.41 -3.80
CA GLU A 297 -20.45 0.98 -3.74
C GLU A 297 -19.54 0.23 -2.76
N GLN A 298 -18.24 0.49 -2.80
CA GLN A 298 -17.25 -0.07 -1.88
C GLN A 298 -17.58 0.24 -0.41
N THR A 299 -17.98 1.48 -0.10
CA THR A 299 -18.41 1.87 1.26
C THR A 299 -19.56 0.98 1.73
N TYR A 300 -20.60 0.83 0.90
CA TYR A 300 -21.76 0.00 1.22
C TYR A 300 -21.36 -1.47 1.39
N ASP A 301 -20.62 -2.02 0.43
CA ASP A 301 -20.27 -3.44 0.37
C ASP A 301 -19.38 -3.87 1.55
N ILE A 302 -18.40 -3.03 1.93
CA ILE A 302 -17.53 -3.27 3.09
C ILE A 302 -18.34 -3.25 4.39
N ILE A 303 -19.20 -2.24 4.58
CA ILE A 303 -20.02 -2.12 5.80
C ILE A 303 -21.02 -3.28 5.91
N LYS A 304 -21.65 -3.69 4.81
CA LYS A 304 -22.51 -4.87 4.81
C LYS A 304 -21.73 -6.15 5.12
N ALA A 305 -20.50 -6.29 4.62
CA ALA A 305 -19.67 -7.45 4.87
C ALA A 305 -19.17 -7.55 6.32
N SER A 306 -19.13 -6.43 7.08
CA SER A 306 -18.81 -6.45 8.51
C SER A 306 -19.98 -6.86 9.41
N GLY A 307 -21.17 -7.10 8.83
CA GLY A 307 -22.37 -7.50 9.56
C GLY A 307 -23.25 -6.34 10.02
N ALA A 308 -22.98 -5.11 9.57
CA ALA A 308 -23.78 -3.95 9.92
C ALA A 308 -25.17 -3.95 9.26
N GLU A 309 -26.10 -3.21 9.88
CA GLU A 309 -27.45 -2.99 9.38
C GLU A 309 -27.44 -2.29 8.02
N GLU A 310 -28.46 -2.59 7.20
CA GLU A 310 -28.55 -2.02 5.85
C GLU A 310 -28.74 -0.50 5.86
N GLU A 311 -29.51 0.02 6.81
CA GLU A 311 -29.74 1.46 6.97
C GLU A 311 -28.41 2.20 7.19
N LEU A 312 -27.59 1.74 8.14
CA LEU A 312 -26.28 2.31 8.41
C LEU A 312 -25.35 2.29 7.17
N ALA A 313 -25.33 1.17 6.44
CA ALA A 313 -24.54 1.06 5.22
C ALA A 313 -24.97 2.07 4.15
N ARG A 314 -26.28 2.26 3.96
CA ARG A 314 -26.84 3.22 2.99
C ARG A 314 -26.60 4.66 3.41
N GLU A 315 -26.75 4.97 4.70
CA GLU A 315 -26.45 6.30 5.25
C GLU A 315 -24.99 6.67 5.03
N GLN A 316 -24.05 5.77 5.38
CA GLN A 316 -22.63 6.04 5.21
C GLN A 316 -22.24 6.13 3.73
N GLN A 317 -22.80 5.28 2.87
CA GLN A 317 -22.60 5.37 1.42
C GLN A 317 -23.06 6.74 0.90
N ALA A 318 -24.26 7.19 1.26
CA ALA A 318 -24.79 8.47 0.81
C ALA A 318 -23.97 9.66 1.33
N TYR A 319 -23.48 9.57 2.57
CA TYR A 319 -22.61 10.57 3.16
C TYR A 319 -21.25 10.65 2.44
N ASN A 320 -20.57 9.52 2.29
CA ASN A 320 -19.28 9.45 1.59
C ASN A 320 -19.39 9.90 0.14
N PHE A 321 -20.46 9.49 -0.56
CA PHE A 321 -20.71 9.92 -1.93
C PHE A 321 -20.81 11.44 -2.06
N LYS A 322 -21.49 12.12 -1.11
CA LYS A 322 -21.53 13.60 -1.08
C LYS A 322 -20.13 14.20 -0.92
N LEU A 323 -19.31 13.66 -0.01
CA LEU A 323 -17.91 14.12 0.13
C LEU A 323 -17.17 13.99 -1.19
N TYR A 324 -17.24 12.83 -1.84
CA TYR A 324 -16.59 12.58 -3.13
C TYR A 324 -17.06 13.54 -4.23
N GLN A 325 -18.36 13.84 -4.31
CA GLN A 325 -18.89 14.84 -5.26
C GLN A 325 -18.30 16.24 -5.02
N LEU A 326 -18.13 16.65 -3.76
CA LEU A 326 -17.51 17.94 -3.45
C LEU A 326 -16.08 18.00 -3.99
N ILE A 327 -15.29 16.94 -3.79
CA ILE A 327 -13.91 16.88 -4.31
C ILE A 327 -13.89 16.86 -5.84
N LYS A 328 -14.69 15.97 -6.44
CA LYS A 328 -14.76 15.76 -7.89
C LYS A 328 -15.13 17.03 -8.64
N THR A 329 -16.06 17.83 -8.11
CA THR A 329 -16.54 19.08 -8.72
C THR A 329 -15.69 20.32 -8.39
N SER A 330 -14.64 20.19 -7.58
CA SER A 330 -13.75 21.31 -7.23
C SER A 330 -12.68 21.53 -8.30
N GLN A 331 -12.21 22.76 -8.50
CA GLN A 331 -11.21 23.09 -9.52
C GLN A 331 -9.78 22.81 -9.03
N ASN A 332 -9.54 22.92 -7.73
CA ASN A 332 -8.26 22.63 -7.09
C ASN A 332 -8.46 22.11 -5.65
N ALA A 333 -7.37 21.69 -5.01
CA ALA A 333 -7.39 21.14 -3.65
C ALA A 333 -7.84 22.17 -2.59
N GLU A 334 -7.52 23.46 -2.78
CA GLU A 334 -7.95 24.54 -1.88
C GLU A 334 -9.47 24.72 -1.90
N GLU A 335 -10.08 24.73 -3.09
CA GLU A 335 -11.53 24.77 -3.25
C GLU A 335 -12.19 23.53 -2.66
N ALA A 336 -11.62 22.35 -2.89
CA ALA A 336 -12.11 21.09 -2.33
C ALA A 336 -12.11 21.14 -0.79
N HIS A 337 -11.02 21.59 -0.18
CA HIS A 337 -10.90 21.77 1.26
C HIS A 337 -11.95 22.76 1.80
N LYS A 338 -12.15 23.89 1.11
CA LYS A 338 -13.17 24.88 1.49
C LYS A 338 -14.59 24.30 1.42
N LYS A 339 -14.92 23.55 0.37
CA LYS A 339 -16.24 22.89 0.23
C LYS A 339 -16.46 21.83 1.29
N LEU A 340 -15.45 21.02 1.61
CA LEU A 340 -15.51 20.05 2.71
C LEU A 340 -15.80 20.77 4.04
N LYS A 341 -15.07 21.85 4.34
CA LYS A 341 -15.28 22.64 5.56
C LYS A 341 -16.72 23.14 5.66
N GLN A 342 -17.24 23.74 4.60
CA GLN A 342 -18.62 24.24 4.55
C GLN A 342 -19.65 23.13 4.74
N PHE A 343 -19.40 21.96 4.14
CA PHE A 343 -20.27 20.81 4.30
C PHE A 343 -20.30 20.31 5.75
N ILE A 344 -19.14 20.17 6.39
CA ILE A 344 -19.02 19.75 7.80
C ILE A 344 -19.67 20.78 8.73
N GLU A 345 -19.44 22.09 8.51
CA GLU A 345 -20.04 23.17 9.32
C GLU A 345 -21.57 23.21 9.24
N SER A 346 -22.15 22.68 8.16
CA SER A 346 -23.58 22.57 7.93
C SER A 346 -24.24 21.36 8.60
N ASP A 347 -23.44 20.45 9.17
CA ASP A 347 -23.96 19.27 9.86
C ASP A 347 -24.80 19.69 11.09
N THR A 348 -26.08 19.35 11.05
CA THR A 348 -27.06 19.74 12.07
C THR A 348 -26.79 19.14 13.45
N THR A 349 -26.00 18.06 13.53
CA THR A 349 -25.58 17.46 14.81
C THR A 349 -24.65 18.38 15.60
N LEU A 350 -23.95 19.30 14.91
CA LEU A 350 -23.05 20.29 15.50
C LEU A 350 -23.78 21.54 16.05
N ILE A 351 -25.08 21.70 15.79
CA ILE A 351 -25.87 22.89 16.20
C ILE A 351 -25.98 23.02 17.72
N LYS A 352 -25.84 21.90 18.46
CA LYS A 352 -25.94 21.88 19.93
C LYS A 352 -24.64 22.26 20.65
N LEU A 353 -23.54 22.40 19.93
CA LEU A 353 -22.23 22.75 20.49
C LEU A 353 -22.08 24.26 20.64
N ASP A 354 -21.31 24.71 21.65
CA ASP A 354 -20.89 26.11 21.70
C ASP A 354 -19.90 26.44 20.57
N SER A 355 -19.60 27.74 20.36
CA SER A 355 -18.79 28.18 19.22
C SER A 355 -17.37 27.63 19.23
N LEU A 356 -16.77 27.40 20.40
CA LEU A 356 -15.41 26.87 20.51
C LEU A 356 -15.41 25.36 20.23
N GLN A 357 -16.34 24.62 20.86
CA GLN A 357 -16.53 23.19 20.64
C GLN A 357 -16.85 22.86 19.17
N LYS A 358 -17.72 23.67 18.55
CA LYS A 358 -18.04 23.52 17.13
C LYS A 358 -16.81 23.69 16.25
N ALA A 359 -16.00 24.73 16.49
CA ALA A 359 -14.78 24.97 15.72
C ALA A 359 -13.79 23.80 15.87
N THR A 360 -13.55 23.34 17.10
CA THR A 360 -12.66 22.18 17.35
C THR A 360 -13.17 20.91 16.66
N GLN A 361 -14.47 20.63 16.71
CA GLN A 361 -15.04 19.44 16.07
C GLN A 361 -14.94 19.50 14.54
N VAL A 362 -15.13 20.69 13.95
CA VAL A 362 -14.96 20.92 12.50
C VAL A 362 -13.51 20.68 12.10
N ASP A 363 -12.54 21.21 12.84
CA ASP A 363 -11.13 21.03 12.54
C ASP A 363 -10.72 19.54 12.65
N GLN A 364 -11.23 18.82 13.65
CA GLN A 364 -11.00 17.36 13.78
C GLN A 364 -11.58 16.56 12.60
N LEU A 365 -12.80 16.89 12.17
CA LEU A 365 -13.42 16.24 11.02
C LEU A 365 -12.69 16.58 9.72
N LEU A 366 -12.21 17.82 9.57
CA LEU A 366 -11.40 18.22 8.42
C LEU A 366 -10.08 17.45 8.36
N GLU A 367 -9.41 17.28 9.50
CA GLU A 367 -8.20 16.46 9.59
C GLU A 367 -8.47 15.00 9.20
N GLN A 368 -9.60 14.44 9.65
CA GLN A 368 -10.04 13.10 9.26
C GLN A 368 -10.23 12.96 7.74
N TYR A 369 -10.65 14.02 7.05
CA TYR A 369 -10.86 14.04 5.60
C TYR A 369 -9.68 14.63 4.80
N ALA A 370 -8.55 14.95 5.44
CA ALA A 370 -7.40 15.57 4.76
C ALA A 370 -6.92 14.73 3.57
N SER A 371 -6.98 13.39 3.71
CA SER A 371 -6.63 12.44 2.64
C SER A 371 -7.49 12.58 1.39
N LEU A 372 -8.74 13.06 1.48
CA LEU A 372 -9.61 13.30 0.33
C LEU A 372 -9.16 14.48 -0.54
N THR A 373 -8.34 15.36 0.04
CA THR A 373 -7.73 16.50 -0.67
C THR A 373 -6.25 16.29 -1.00
N ALA A 374 -5.68 15.15 -0.59
CA ALA A 374 -4.33 14.78 -0.97
C ALA A 374 -4.22 14.64 -2.50
N PRO A 375 -3.06 14.97 -3.12
CA PRO A 375 -2.92 14.99 -4.58
C PRO A 375 -3.39 13.72 -5.28
N TRP A 376 -3.02 12.54 -4.75
CA TRP A 376 -3.47 11.26 -5.28
C TRP A 376 -5.00 11.15 -5.30
N PHE A 377 -5.65 11.29 -4.14
CA PHE A 377 -7.10 11.08 -4.04
C PHE A 377 -7.89 12.12 -4.84
N TYR A 378 -7.48 13.38 -4.75
CA TYR A 378 -8.10 14.50 -5.47
C TYR A 378 -8.14 14.22 -6.97
N GLN A 379 -7.07 13.65 -7.53
CA GLN A 379 -7.03 13.26 -8.92
C GLN A 379 -7.77 11.95 -9.18
N PHE A 380 -7.55 10.93 -8.34
CA PHE A 380 -8.14 9.60 -8.48
C PHE A 380 -9.67 9.65 -8.53
N ILE A 381 -10.32 10.40 -7.63
CA ILE A 381 -11.79 10.51 -7.57
C ILE A 381 -12.42 11.14 -8.82
N LYS A 382 -11.64 11.88 -9.61
CA LYS A 382 -12.06 12.53 -10.86
C LYS A 382 -11.87 11.64 -12.08
N ILE A 383 -11.19 10.51 -11.95
CA ILE A 383 -10.96 9.63 -13.07
C ILE A 383 -12.28 8.99 -13.52
N GLU A 384 -12.48 9.00 -14.83
CA GLU A 384 -13.59 8.32 -15.51
C GLU A 384 -13.01 7.15 -16.31
N PRO A 385 -12.93 5.93 -15.76
CA PRO A 385 -12.29 4.80 -16.43
C PRO A 385 -12.84 4.53 -17.84
N LYS A 386 -14.13 4.77 -18.06
CA LYS A 386 -14.79 4.65 -19.37
C LYS A 386 -14.12 5.45 -20.48
N GLU A 387 -13.60 6.64 -20.16
CA GLU A 387 -12.92 7.50 -21.12
C GLU A 387 -11.61 6.89 -21.62
N PHE A 388 -10.94 6.10 -20.78
CA PHE A 388 -9.73 5.37 -21.16
C PHE A 388 -10.10 4.07 -21.86
N ILE A 389 -11.01 3.28 -21.29
CA ILE A 389 -11.41 1.96 -21.81
C ILE A 389 -11.90 2.08 -23.26
N SER A 390 -12.71 3.10 -23.58
CA SER A 390 -13.21 3.35 -24.95
C SER A 390 -12.13 3.62 -26.00
N ARG A 391 -10.90 3.95 -25.58
CA ARG A 391 -9.75 4.19 -26.45
C ARG A 391 -8.78 3.00 -26.52
N VAL A 392 -9.01 1.95 -25.72
CA VAL A 392 -8.16 0.75 -25.72
C VAL A 392 -8.42 -0.05 -26.99
N THR A 393 -7.39 -0.19 -27.82
CA THR A 393 -7.45 -0.92 -29.10
C THR A 393 -6.80 -2.30 -29.04
N VAL A 394 -5.95 -2.55 -28.05
CA VAL A 394 -5.28 -3.84 -27.86
C VAL A 394 -6.23 -4.88 -27.28
N PRO A 395 -6.05 -6.18 -27.60
CA PRO A 395 -6.76 -7.25 -26.93
C PRO A 395 -6.68 -7.12 -25.40
N SER A 396 -7.82 -7.26 -24.74
CA SER A 396 -7.94 -7.04 -23.31
C SER A 396 -8.77 -8.14 -22.65
N TRP A 397 -8.36 -8.59 -21.47
CA TRP A 397 -9.13 -9.50 -20.65
C TRP A 397 -9.31 -8.94 -19.24
N ALA A 398 -10.55 -8.89 -18.76
CA ALA A 398 -10.89 -8.37 -17.43
C ALA A 398 -11.49 -9.45 -16.53
N ALA A 399 -10.97 -9.59 -15.32
CA ALA A 399 -11.45 -10.55 -14.33
C ALA A 399 -12.02 -9.83 -13.10
N PHE A 400 -13.07 -10.40 -12.50
CA PHE A 400 -13.66 -9.89 -11.26
C PHE A 400 -13.98 -11.03 -10.28
N GLY A 401 -13.81 -10.79 -8.98
CA GLY A 401 -14.31 -11.67 -7.93
C GLY A 401 -15.78 -11.39 -7.61
N GLY A 402 -16.65 -12.39 -7.63
CA GLY A 402 -18.08 -12.21 -7.33
C GLY A 402 -18.37 -11.83 -5.87
N LYS A 403 -17.40 -12.05 -4.96
CA LYS A 403 -17.45 -11.63 -3.56
C LYS A 403 -16.56 -10.41 -3.27
N ASP A 404 -16.02 -9.76 -4.29
CA ASP A 404 -15.25 -8.54 -4.14
C ASP A 404 -16.11 -7.43 -3.48
N LYS A 405 -15.57 -6.83 -2.42
CA LYS A 405 -16.19 -5.73 -1.66
C LYS A 405 -15.55 -4.38 -1.93
N GLN A 406 -14.46 -4.37 -2.70
CA GLN A 406 -13.72 -3.17 -3.06
C GLN A 406 -14.07 -2.73 -4.47
N VAL A 407 -14.18 -3.69 -5.40
CA VAL A 407 -14.60 -3.44 -6.78
C VAL A 407 -15.77 -4.36 -7.09
N ASN A 408 -16.99 -3.84 -6.94
CA ASN A 408 -18.21 -4.62 -7.13
C ASN A 408 -18.26 -5.20 -8.56
N ALA A 409 -18.25 -6.54 -8.66
CA ALA A 409 -18.18 -7.21 -9.94
C ALA A 409 -19.41 -6.93 -10.82
N LEU A 410 -20.61 -6.80 -10.24
CA LEU A 410 -21.85 -6.64 -11.00
C LEU A 410 -21.92 -5.28 -11.69
N SER A 411 -21.62 -4.20 -10.97
CA SER A 411 -21.64 -2.84 -11.53
C SER A 411 -20.57 -2.66 -12.60
N ASN A 412 -19.34 -3.11 -12.32
CA ASN A 412 -18.21 -2.99 -13.24
C ASN A 412 -18.38 -3.87 -14.48
N LYS A 413 -18.82 -5.13 -14.32
CA LYS A 413 -19.16 -6.01 -15.46
C LYS A 413 -20.27 -5.42 -16.33
N LYS A 414 -21.34 -4.92 -15.71
CA LYS A 414 -22.47 -4.31 -16.44
C LYS A 414 -21.99 -3.11 -17.25
N SER A 415 -21.20 -2.25 -16.61
CA SER A 415 -20.62 -1.06 -17.23
C SER A 415 -19.73 -1.42 -18.43
N LEU A 416 -18.88 -2.44 -18.28
CA LEU A 416 -17.99 -2.91 -19.34
C LEU A 416 -18.77 -3.50 -20.52
N GLY A 417 -19.74 -4.37 -20.25
CA GLY A 417 -20.59 -4.98 -21.28
C GLY A 417 -21.42 -3.97 -22.06
N GLN A 418 -21.81 -2.85 -21.45
CA GLN A 418 -22.52 -1.76 -22.13
C GLN A 418 -21.63 -0.98 -23.11
N MET A 419 -20.30 -1.06 -23.00
CA MET A 419 -19.38 -0.40 -23.93
C MET A 419 -19.28 -1.15 -25.27
N GLY A 420 -19.60 -2.45 -25.30
CA GLY A 420 -19.60 -3.24 -26.54
C GLY A 420 -18.22 -3.37 -27.21
N MET A 421 -17.15 -3.45 -26.41
CA MET A 421 -15.77 -3.54 -26.91
C MET A 421 -15.51 -4.94 -27.50
N GLU A 422 -15.28 -5.02 -28.82
CA GLU A 422 -15.03 -6.30 -29.52
C GLU A 422 -13.69 -6.94 -29.15
N ASN A 423 -12.71 -6.14 -28.77
CA ASN A 423 -11.36 -6.54 -28.35
C ASN A 423 -11.27 -6.87 -26.85
N MET A 424 -12.40 -7.09 -26.17
CA MET A 424 -12.43 -7.26 -24.72
C MET A 424 -13.20 -8.49 -24.27
N GLU A 425 -12.50 -9.37 -23.57
CA GLU A 425 -13.09 -10.49 -22.85
C GLU A 425 -13.26 -10.16 -21.38
N MET A 426 -14.28 -10.75 -20.72
CA MET A 426 -14.46 -10.57 -19.29
C MET A 426 -14.99 -11.82 -18.59
N LYS A 427 -14.53 -12.05 -17.35
CA LYS A 427 -14.90 -13.20 -16.54
C LYS A 427 -15.17 -12.81 -15.09
N VAL A 428 -16.24 -13.37 -14.51
CA VAL A 428 -16.56 -13.24 -13.08
C VAL A 428 -16.38 -14.59 -12.41
N TYR A 429 -15.63 -14.60 -11.31
CA TYR A 429 -15.43 -15.78 -10.49
C TYR A 429 -16.28 -15.65 -9.24
N GLU A 430 -17.47 -16.24 -9.27
CA GLU A 430 -18.55 -16.03 -8.29
C GLU A 430 -18.15 -16.16 -6.81
N LYS A 431 -17.15 -17.00 -6.51
CA LYS A 431 -16.73 -17.30 -5.13
C LYS A 431 -15.49 -16.53 -4.66
N LEU A 432 -14.89 -15.71 -5.52
CA LEU A 432 -13.62 -15.07 -5.21
C LEU A 432 -13.79 -13.65 -4.66
N ASN A 433 -12.94 -13.26 -3.72
CA ASN A 433 -12.84 -11.89 -3.18
C ASN A 433 -11.96 -10.99 -4.06
N HIS A 434 -11.64 -9.79 -3.56
CA HIS A 434 -10.80 -8.80 -4.25
C HIS A 434 -9.38 -9.28 -4.58
N LEU A 435 -8.82 -10.17 -3.76
CA LEU A 435 -7.49 -10.76 -3.96
C LEU A 435 -7.54 -12.04 -4.81
N PHE A 436 -8.70 -12.33 -5.42
CA PHE A 436 -8.96 -13.58 -6.14
C PHE A 436 -8.75 -14.84 -5.29
N GLN A 437 -9.08 -14.76 -4.00
CA GLN A 437 -9.11 -15.90 -3.08
C GLN A 437 -10.54 -16.40 -2.90
N THR A 438 -10.71 -17.70 -2.70
CA THR A 438 -11.97 -18.34 -2.36
C THR A 438 -12.43 -17.85 -1.01
N ALA A 439 -13.54 -17.12 -1.00
CA ALA A 439 -14.02 -16.41 0.17
C ALA A 439 -15.42 -16.87 0.57
N VAL A 440 -15.80 -16.65 1.83
CA VAL A 440 -17.16 -16.93 2.32
C VAL A 440 -18.01 -15.68 2.17
N THR A 441 -17.57 -14.55 2.69
CA THR A 441 -18.25 -13.26 2.61
C THR A 441 -17.53 -12.28 1.68
N GLY A 442 -16.21 -12.44 1.52
CA GLY A 442 -15.36 -11.48 0.81
C GLY A 442 -14.90 -10.30 1.67
N ALA A 443 -15.25 -10.28 2.96
CA ALA A 443 -14.76 -9.28 3.90
C ALA A 443 -13.23 -9.27 3.98
N ILE A 444 -12.64 -8.08 4.16
CA ILE A 444 -11.18 -7.88 4.28
C ILE A 444 -10.61 -8.68 5.47
N SER A 445 -11.39 -8.85 6.54
CA SER A 445 -11.00 -9.65 7.70
C SER A 445 -10.67 -11.11 7.35
N GLU A 446 -11.28 -11.67 6.29
CA GLU A 446 -10.99 -13.03 5.83
C GLU A 446 -9.57 -13.17 5.27
N TYR A 447 -8.98 -12.10 4.72
CA TYR A 447 -7.69 -12.17 4.00
C TYR A 447 -6.58 -12.72 4.89
N SER A 448 -6.59 -12.35 6.18
CA SER A 448 -5.60 -12.86 7.15
C SER A 448 -5.75 -14.36 7.46
N THR A 449 -6.96 -14.90 7.33
CA THR A 449 -7.32 -16.26 7.72
C THR A 449 -7.28 -17.25 6.55
N ILE A 450 -7.52 -16.77 5.33
CA ILE A 450 -7.48 -17.59 4.13
C ILE A 450 -6.03 -18.04 3.87
N SER A 451 -5.83 -19.30 3.52
CA SER A 451 -4.51 -19.84 3.20
C SER A 451 -4.14 -19.68 1.72
N GLU A 452 -5.15 -19.72 0.85
CA GLU A 452 -5.01 -19.47 -0.60
C GLU A 452 -4.54 -18.03 -0.81
N THR A 453 -3.41 -17.84 -1.48
CA THR A 453 -2.91 -16.53 -1.89
C THR A 453 -3.59 -16.05 -3.17
N PHE A 454 -3.81 -16.95 -4.14
CA PHE A 454 -4.42 -16.60 -5.41
C PHE A 454 -5.04 -17.85 -6.05
N ASN A 455 -6.25 -17.75 -6.57
CA ASN A 455 -6.96 -18.94 -7.04
C ASN A 455 -6.30 -19.58 -8.28
N PRO A 456 -6.01 -20.90 -8.27
CA PRO A 456 -5.33 -21.58 -9.37
C PRO A 456 -6.04 -21.49 -10.72
N ASN A 457 -7.37 -21.51 -10.75
CA ASN A 457 -8.11 -21.42 -12.01
C ASN A 457 -7.91 -20.05 -12.66
N VAL A 458 -7.83 -18.98 -11.85
CA VAL A 458 -7.55 -17.64 -12.35
C VAL A 458 -6.14 -17.56 -12.92
N LEU A 459 -5.15 -18.19 -12.28
CA LEU A 459 -3.78 -18.28 -12.80
C LEU A 459 -3.73 -18.99 -14.16
N GLU A 460 -4.45 -20.11 -14.29
CA GLU A 460 -4.58 -20.85 -15.53
C GLU A 460 -5.25 -20.02 -16.63
N ASP A 461 -6.36 -19.35 -16.32
CA ASP A 461 -7.06 -18.49 -17.27
C ASP A 461 -6.19 -17.32 -17.75
N ILE A 462 -5.41 -16.68 -16.85
CA ILE A 462 -4.44 -15.64 -17.21
C ILE A 462 -3.38 -16.19 -18.18
N ALA A 463 -2.79 -17.35 -17.87
CA ALA A 463 -1.77 -17.96 -18.71
C ALA A 463 -2.32 -18.32 -20.10
N ASN A 464 -3.52 -18.91 -20.15
CA ASN A 464 -4.19 -19.27 -21.39
C ASN A 464 -4.51 -18.04 -22.24
N TRP A 465 -5.03 -16.98 -21.61
CA TRP A 465 -5.27 -15.69 -22.26
C TRP A 465 -3.99 -15.11 -22.87
N ILE A 466 -2.89 -15.05 -22.09
CA ILE A 466 -1.62 -14.50 -22.60
C ILE A 466 -1.09 -15.32 -23.78
N ASN A 467 -1.19 -16.65 -23.70
CA ASN A 467 -0.70 -17.54 -24.75
C ASN A 467 -1.55 -17.51 -26.03
N SER A 468 -2.81 -17.05 -25.96
CA SER A 468 -3.66 -16.89 -27.13
C SER A 468 -3.44 -15.58 -27.89
N GLN A 469 -2.65 -14.64 -27.36
CA GLN A 469 -2.38 -13.34 -28.00
C GLN A 469 -1.32 -13.41 -29.09
#